data_AF-A0A315ZEW6-F1
#
_entry.id   AF-A0A315ZEW6-F1
#
_cell.length_a   1.000
_cell.length_b   1.000
_cell.length_c   1.000
_cell.angle_alpha   90.00
_cell.angle_beta   90.00
_cell.angle_gamma   90.00
#
_symmetry.space_group_name_H-M   'P 1'
#
loop_
_entity.id
_entity.type
_entity.pdbx_description
1 polymer ?
#
loop_
_entity_poly.entity_id
_entity_poly.type
_entity_poly.pdbx_seq_one_letter_code
_entity_poly.pdbx_strand_id
1 'polypeptide(L)'
;MRNIFFTILLFLETLSCQGQSLSFESLLDLFTTDRSYTEIPDIYAIHYFDYDTLLVNASGSKLSLNADRIVLKTDENIALSVFTDTGAGGVCKYGSLFIFNKDGEKITNFSFESELGDGGFYSGTICIYASDSLLIFNHIDQEYDGDIVTMNKSELDYYRYEDWKLIKRTTIPIDTRRKYFLGSNSFLTREQLLSYSIEELSIIRNEIFASHGYIFKSNKWKSYFLKKDWYKPMYSNVIDSLTLIEKVNISSILEIERK
;
A
#
# COMPACT_ATOMS: atom_id res chain seq x y z
N MET A 1 -5.61 17.60 80.25
CA MET A 1 -4.84 18.71 79.62
C MET A 1 -4.19 18.19 78.34
N ARG A 2 -4.51 18.83 77.19
CA ARG A 2 -3.87 18.80 75.85
C ARG A 2 -3.81 17.42 75.14
N ASN A 3 -4.60 17.25 74.07
CA ASN A 3 -4.27 17.49 72.64
C ASN A 3 -3.14 16.54 72.18
N ILE A 4 -3.23 15.80 71.07
CA ILE A 4 -3.37 16.30 69.69
C ILE A 4 -3.84 15.12 68.80
N PHE A 5 -4.91 15.34 68.02
CA PHE A 5 -5.25 14.54 66.84
C PHE A 5 -4.22 14.82 65.73
N PHE A 6 -3.51 13.80 65.25
CA PHE A 6 -2.74 13.90 64.01
C PHE A 6 -3.59 13.37 62.85
N THR A 7 -4.26 14.30 62.16
CA THR A 7 -4.85 14.06 60.84
C THR A 7 -3.70 14.10 59.83
N ILE A 8 -3.33 12.96 59.26
CA ILE A 8 -2.44 12.91 58.10
C ILE A 8 -3.27 13.23 56.87
N LEU A 9 -3.23 14.49 56.44
CA LEU A 9 -3.70 14.91 55.12
C LEU A 9 -2.65 14.46 54.09
N LEU A 10 -2.94 13.42 53.32
CA LEU A 10 -2.16 13.08 52.13
C LEU A 10 -2.52 14.09 51.04
N PHE A 11 -1.68 15.08 50.82
CA PHE A 11 -1.73 15.93 49.62
C PHE A 11 -1.30 15.08 48.42
N LEU A 12 -2.25 14.58 47.62
CA LEU A 12 -1.98 14.26 46.23
C LEU A 12 -1.95 15.60 45.48
N GLU A 13 -0.75 16.13 45.27
CA GLU A 13 -0.56 17.15 44.24
C GLU A 13 -0.69 16.46 42.88
N THR A 14 -1.85 16.61 42.26
CA THR A 14 -1.98 16.43 40.82
C THR A 14 -1.19 17.56 40.16
N LEU A 15 0.05 17.27 39.77
CA LEU A 15 0.71 18.02 38.71
C LEU A 15 -0.12 17.82 37.44
N SER A 16 -1.06 18.74 37.20
CA SER A 16 -1.65 18.95 35.88
C SER A 16 -0.56 19.54 34.99
N CYS A 17 0.36 18.69 34.54
CA CYS A 17 1.06 18.95 33.30
C CYS A 17 -0.05 19.03 32.24
N GLN A 18 -0.07 20.09 31.43
CA GLN A 18 -0.87 20.12 30.21
C GLN A 18 -0.30 19.07 29.25
N GLY A 19 -0.54 17.79 29.56
CA GLY A 19 -0.21 16.67 28.71
C GLY A 19 -1.28 16.59 27.66
N GLN A 20 -0.91 16.83 26.41
CA GLN A 20 -1.72 16.44 25.27
C GLN A 20 -2.10 14.97 25.49
N SER A 21 -3.38 14.67 25.68
CA SER A 21 -3.84 13.30 25.92
C SER A 21 -3.40 12.46 24.72
N LEU A 22 -2.58 11.43 24.97
CA LEU A 22 -2.15 10.49 23.94
C LEU A 22 -3.39 9.89 23.30
N SER A 23 -3.71 10.30 22.07
CA SER A 23 -4.92 9.90 21.37
C SER A 23 -4.59 9.50 19.94
N PHE A 24 -5.35 8.54 19.42
CA PHE A 24 -5.14 8.06 18.05
C PHE A 24 -5.45 9.16 17.03
N GLU A 25 -6.44 10.01 17.28
CA GLU A 25 -6.74 11.16 16.42
C GLU A 25 -5.55 12.13 16.33
N SER A 26 -4.90 12.46 17.46
CA SER A 26 -3.70 13.29 17.45
C SER A 26 -2.49 12.62 16.77
N LEU A 27 -2.44 11.28 16.76
CA LEU A 27 -1.45 10.56 15.95
C LEU A 27 -1.75 10.75 14.46
N LEU A 28 -3.01 10.62 14.05
CA LEU A 28 -3.42 10.74 12.64
C LEU A 28 -3.11 12.13 12.06
N ASP A 29 -3.10 13.18 12.88
CA ASP A 29 -2.70 14.54 12.47
C ASP A 29 -1.26 14.63 11.95
N LEU A 30 -0.40 13.64 12.26
CA LEU A 30 0.97 13.56 11.74
C LEU A 30 1.05 13.02 10.30
N PHE A 31 -0.04 12.42 9.81
CA PHE A 31 -0.09 11.71 8.53
C PHE A 31 -0.93 12.44 7.50
N THR A 32 -0.48 12.36 6.25
CA THR A 32 -1.19 12.82 5.06
C THR A 32 -1.42 11.66 4.10
N THR A 33 -2.24 11.85 3.07
CA THR A 33 -2.35 10.85 1.98
C THR A 33 -1.09 10.81 1.11
N ASP A 34 -0.46 11.98 0.93
CA ASP A 34 0.85 12.09 0.30
C ASP A 34 1.97 11.76 1.30
N ARG A 35 3.14 11.38 0.79
CA ARG A 35 4.30 11.09 1.64
C ARG A 35 4.74 12.35 2.40
N SER A 36 4.87 12.21 3.71
CA SER A 36 5.44 13.19 4.63
C SER A 36 6.70 12.60 5.28
N TYR A 37 7.43 13.47 5.99
CA TYR A 37 8.66 13.12 6.70
C TYR A 37 8.57 13.62 8.15
N THR A 38 7.35 13.60 8.71
CA THR A 38 7.09 14.14 10.05
C THR A 38 7.63 13.17 11.08
N GLU A 39 8.59 13.61 11.90
CA GLU A 39 9.08 12.79 13.01
C GLU A 39 7.94 12.49 13.99
N ILE A 40 7.75 11.21 14.30
CA ILE A 40 6.74 10.76 15.26
C ILE A 40 7.35 10.90 16.65
N PRO A 41 6.72 11.64 17.59
CA PRO A 41 7.25 11.78 18.93
C PRO A 41 7.35 10.42 19.64
N ASP A 42 8.39 10.24 20.46
CA ASP A 42 8.71 8.96 21.12
C ASP A 42 7.53 8.32 21.85
N ILE A 43 6.68 9.12 22.49
CA ILE A 43 5.51 8.62 23.21
C ILE A 43 4.51 7.91 22.27
N TYR A 44 4.34 8.40 21.04
CA TYR A 44 3.51 7.77 20.01
C TYR A 44 4.23 6.58 19.37
N ALA A 45 5.54 6.73 19.09
CA ALA A 45 6.38 5.68 18.51
C ALA A 45 6.35 4.40 19.37
N ILE A 46 6.54 4.55 20.68
CA ILE A 46 6.49 3.44 21.64
C ILE A 46 5.08 2.85 21.72
N HIS A 47 4.06 3.70 21.86
CA HIS A 47 2.70 3.24 22.18
C HIS A 47 2.00 2.55 21.01
N TYR A 48 2.07 3.13 19.79
CA TYR A 48 1.33 2.62 18.64
C TYR A 48 2.15 1.67 17.77
N PHE A 49 3.47 1.89 17.70
CA PHE A 49 4.34 1.20 16.73
C PHE A 49 5.31 0.21 17.36
N ASP A 50 5.25 -0.01 18.68
CA ASP A 50 6.21 -0.83 19.46
C ASP A 50 7.68 -0.44 19.17
N TYR A 51 7.93 0.82 18.88
CA TYR A 51 9.24 1.27 18.42
C TYR A 51 10.24 1.41 19.58
N ASP A 52 11.44 0.86 19.41
CA ASP A 52 12.54 1.07 20.34
C ASP A 52 13.25 2.40 20.05
N THR A 53 13.01 3.39 20.91
CA THR A 53 13.55 4.75 20.76
C THR A 53 15.02 4.87 21.16
N LEU A 54 15.63 3.79 21.67
CA LEU A 54 17.05 3.73 21.99
C LEU A 54 17.90 3.26 20.80
N LEU A 55 17.27 2.92 19.67
CA LEU A 55 17.98 2.55 18.45
C LEU A 55 18.85 3.70 17.94
N VAL A 56 20.10 3.37 17.63
CA VAL A 56 21.08 4.30 17.05
C VAL A 56 21.69 3.71 15.79
N ASN A 57 22.08 4.57 14.85
CA ASN A 57 22.84 4.17 13.68
C ASN A 57 24.32 3.93 14.03
N ALA A 58 25.13 3.56 13.02
CA ALA A 58 26.55 3.29 13.20
C ALA A 58 27.37 4.50 13.70
N SER A 59 26.87 5.74 13.53
CA SER A 59 27.51 6.95 14.06
C SER A 59 27.05 7.31 15.48
N GLY A 60 26.18 6.50 16.09
CA GLY A 60 25.61 6.74 17.42
C GLY A 60 24.48 7.77 17.43
N SER A 61 23.99 8.20 16.26
CA SER A 61 22.85 9.11 16.17
C SER A 61 21.55 8.31 16.34
N LYS A 62 20.60 8.86 17.09
CA LYS A 62 19.28 8.26 17.28
C LYS A 62 18.58 8.05 15.93
N LEU A 63 17.98 6.87 15.77
CA LEU A 63 17.11 6.56 14.65
C LEU A 63 15.69 6.98 15.01
N SER A 64 15.20 8.04 14.38
CA SER A 64 13.82 8.49 14.56
C SER A 64 12.85 7.69 13.67
N LEU A 65 11.67 7.41 14.22
CA LEU A 65 10.54 6.88 13.44
C LEU A 65 9.77 8.06 12.85
N ASN A 66 9.47 8.00 11.56
CA ASN A 66 8.79 9.07 10.84
C ASN A 66 7.48 8.58 10.26
N ALA A 67 6.47 9.44 10.28
CA ALA A 67 5.24 9.26 9.53
C ALA A 67 5.55 9.39 8.04
N ASP A 68 5.10 8.42 7.25
CA ASP A 68 5.15 8.48 5.79
C ASP A 68 3.79 8.92 5.24
N ARG A 69 2.78 8.04 5.30
CA ARG A 69 1.45 8.35 4.75
C ARG A 69 0.35 7.45 5.29
N ILE A 70 -0.88 7.91 5.14
CA ILE A 70 -2.07 7.07 5.18
C ILE A 70 -2.14 6.32 3.85
N VAL A 71 -1.80 5.03 3.86
CA VAL A 71 -1.79 4.18 2.65
C VAL A 71 -3.21 3.80 2.25
N LEU A 72 -4.07 3.54 3.23
CA LEU A 72 -5.46 3.18 3.00
C LEU A 72 -6.30 3.58 4.21
N LYS A 73 -7.51 4.07 3.96
CA LYS A 73 -8.53 4.30 4.97
C LYS A 73 -9.86 3.73 4.48
N THR A 74 -10.40 2.77 5.20
CA THR A 74 -11.72 2.19 4.96
C THR A 74 -12.69 2.63 6.07
N ASP A 75 -13.93 2.16 6.02
CA ASP A 75 -14.91 2.43 7.08
C ASP A 75 -14.52 1.79 8.43
N GLU A 76 -13.69 0.75 8.41
CA GLU A 76 -13.34 -0.04 9.60
C GLU A 76 -11.88 0.12 10.01
N ASN A 77 -10.97 0.35 9.06
CA ASN A 77 -9.53 0.20 9.26
C ASN A 77 -8.73 1.35 8.65
N ILE A 78 -7.59 1.65 9.27
CA ILE A 78 -6.64 2.65 8.81
C ILE A 78 -5.25 2.01 8.71
N ALA A 79 -4.62 2.11 7.53
CA ALA A 79 -3.27 1.62 7.29
C ALA A 79 -2.30 2.79 7.20
N LEU A 80 -1.36 2.87 8.14
CA LEU A 80 -0.36 3.92 8.28
C LEU A 80 1.02 3.36 7.93
N SER A 81 1.68 3.98 6.94
CA SER A 81 3.08 3.71 6.64
C SER A 81 3.96 4.59 7.52
N VAL A 82 4.96 3.99 8.15
CA VAL A 82 6.03 4.68 8.88
C VAL A 82 7.37 4.21 8.38
N PHE A 83 8.42 5.00 8.54
CA PHE A 83 9.76 4.59 8.14
C PHE A 83 10.85 5.10 9.10
N THR A 84 11.97 4.39 9.08
CA THR A 84 13.23 4.85 9.66
C THR A 84 14.22 5.15 8.55
N ASP A 85 14.99 6.23 8.71
CA ASP A 85 16.13 6.56 7.85
C ASP A 85 17.43 6.40 8.65
N THR A 86 18.40 5.68 8.09
CA THR A 86 19.67 5.42 8.77
C THR A 86 20.69 6.55 8.63
N GLY A 87 20.44 7.53 7.75
CA GLY A 87 21.31 8.69 7.54
C GLY A 87 22.66 8.36 6.91
N ALA A 88 22.78 7.21 6.23
CA ALA A 88 24.03 6.71 5.68
C ALA A 88 24.36 7.32 4.30
N GLY A 89 24.73 8.62 4.24
CA GLY A 89 25.38 9.25 3.07
C GLY A 89 24.67 9.16 1.70
N GLY A 90 23.43 8.67 1.69
CA GLY A 90 22.62 8.28 0.55
C GLY A 90 21.20 7.97 1.05
N VAL A 91 20.40 7.29 0.25
CA VAL A 91 19.04 6.87 0.65
C VAL A 91 19.13 5.51 1.33
N CYS A 92 18.66 5.41 2.57
CA CYS A 92 18.56 4.15 3.27
C CYS A 92 17.36 4.18 4.22
N LYS A 93 16.19 3.85 3.66
CA LYS A 93 14.88 3.91 4.31
C LYS A 93 14.26 2.53 4.36
N TYR A 94 13.70 2.21 5.52
CA TYR A 94 12.92 1.00 5.73
C TYR A 94 11.55 1.37 6.28
N GLY A 95 10.52 1.04 5.51
CA GLY A 95 9.13 1.31 5.80
C GLY A 95 8.43 0.09 6.39
N SER A 96 7.49 0.35 7.30
CA SER A 96 6.57 -0.64 7.85
C SER A 96 5.15 -0.12 7.73
N LEU A 97 4.22 -1.02 7.39
CA LEU A 97 2.81 -0.71 7.34
C LEU A 97 2.15 -1.24 8.61
N PHE A 98 1.48 -0.36 9.33
CA PHE A 98 0.71 -0.69 10.52
C PHE A 98 -0.78 -0.53 10.20
N ILE A 99 -1.57 -1.52 10.56
CA ILE A 99 -3.01 -1.50 10.38
C ILE A 99 -3.67 -1.40 11.74
N PHE A 100 -4.54 -0.41 11.87
CA PHE A 100 -5.33 -0.14 13.06
C PHE A 100 -6.81 -0.26 12.73
N ASN A 101 -7.63 -0.64 13.72
CA ASN A 101 -9.06 -0.38 13.65
C ASN A 101 -9.34 1.12 13.86
N LYS A 102 -10.57 1.55 13.62
CA LYS A 102 -11.02 2.94 13.82
C LYS A 102 -10.81 3.49 15.24
N ASP A 103 -10.69 2.64 16.25
CA ASP A 103 -10.53 3.02 17.65
C ASP A 103 -9.04 3.18 18.03
N GLY A 104 -8.12 2.93 17.07
CA GLY A 104 -6.68 3.05 17.26
C GLY A 104 -6.00 1.80 17.80
N GLU A 105 -6.70 0.68 17.89
CA GLU A 105 -6.11 -0.59 18.30
C GLU A 105 -5.37 -1.21 17.11
N LYS A 106 -4.10 -1.55 17.32
CA LYS A 106 -3.27 -2.20 16.29
C LYS A 106 -3.77 -3.61 16.02
N ILE A 107 -4.08 -3.88 14.75
CA ILE A 107 -4.48 -5.21 14.26
C ILE A 107 -3.24 -6.00 13.87
N THR A 108 -2.38 -5.43 13.03
CA THR A 108 -1.17 -6.09 12.51
C THR A 108 -0.16 -5.07 11.97
N ASN A 109 1.06 -5.53 11.69
CA ASN A 109 2.05 -4.77 10.93
C ASN A 109 2.94 -5.71 10.12
N PHE A 110 3.59 -5.16 9.09
CA PHE A 110 4.58 -5.87 8.28
C PHE A 110 5.54 -4.88 7.58
N SER A 111 6.70 -5.39 7.16
CA SER A 111 7.61 -4.65 6.28
C SER A 111 6.90 -4.24 4.99
N PHE A 112 7.04 -2.98 4.60
CA PHE A 112 6.22 -2.39 3.55
C PHE A 112 7.06 -1.95 2.36
N GLU A 113 7.75 -0.82 2.50
CA GLU A 113 8.60 -0.27 1.45
C GLU A 113 10.05 -0.24 1.91
N SER A 114 10.98 -0.23 0.97
CA SER A 114 12.40 -0.06 1.27
C SER A 114 13.04 0.72 0.15
N GLU A 115 13.95 1.63 0.49
CA GLU A 115 14.70 2.40 -0.49
C GLU A 115 16.17 2.44 -0.07
N LEU A 116 17.04 1.95 -0.94
CA LEU A 116 18.46 1.85 -0.74
C LEU A 116 19.15 2.42 -1.96
N GLY A 117 20.08 3.32 -1.78
CA GLY A 117 20.81 3.87 -2.91
C GLY A 117 21.81 4.91 -2.51
N ASP A 118 22.70 5.19 -3.44
CA ASP A 118 23.69 6.25 -3.36
C ASP A 118 23.86 6.88 -4.75
N GLY A 119 24.94 7.62 -4.95
CA GLY A 119 25.21 8.25 -6.25
C GLY A 119 25.44 7.28 -7.42
N GLY A 120 25.57 5.97 -7.17
CA GLY A 120 25.83 4.95 -8.18
C GLY A 120 24.70 3.94 -8.40
N PHE A 121 23.75 3.80 -7.48
CA PHE A 121 22.63 2.87 -7.65
C PHE A 121 21.38 3.26 -6.84
N TYR A 122 20.25 2.67 -7.21
CA TYR A 122 19.01 2.68 -6.43
C TYR A 122 18.35 1.31 -6.47
N SER A 123 17.93 0.82 -5.32
CA SER A 123 17.11 -0.38 -5.13
C SER A 123 15.91 -0.02 -4.28
N GLY A 124 14.71 -0.25 -4.79
CA GLY A 124 13.46 0.16 -4.18
C GLY A 124 12.42 -0.94 -4.19
N THR A 125 11.72 -1.13 -3.08
CA THR A 125 10.44 -1.84 -3.03
C THR A 125 9.37 -0.80 -2.75
N ILE A 126 8.56 -0.46 -3.76
CA ILE A 126 7.61 0.66 -3.70
C ILE A 126 6.19 0.14 -3.86
N CYS A 127 5.30 0.44 -2.92
CA CYS A 127 3.88 0.16 -3.03
C CYS A 127 3.24 1.11 -4.05
N ILE A 128 2.85 0.55 -5.19
CA ILE A 128 2.22 1.28 -6.29
C ILE A 128 0.70 1.18 -6.28
N TYR A 129 0.15 0.26 -5.46
CA TYR A 129 -1.29 0.10 -5.29
C TYR A 129 -1.62 -0.48 -3.92
N ALA A 130 -2.65 0.07 -3.28
CA ALA A 130 -3.22 -0.47 -2.05
C ALA A 130 -4.76 -0.44 -2.09
N SER A 131 -5.37 -1.56 -1.72
CA SER A 131 -6.79 -1.70 -1.37
C SER A 131 -6.91 -2.53 -0.11
N ASP A 132 -8.13 -2.70 0.41
CA ASP A 132 -8.51 -3.50 1.59
C ASP A 132 -8.21 -5.02 1.52
N SER A 133 -7.62 -5.48 0.42
CA SER A 133 -7.39 -6.91 0.13
C SER A 133 -6.14 -7.17 -0.72
N LEU A 134 -5.48 -6.11 -1.21
CA LEU A 134 -4.34 -6.20 -2.11
C LEU A 134 -3.35 -5.06 -1.88
N LEU A 135 -2.08 -5.41 -1.78
CA LEU A 135 -0.95 -4.51 -2.03
C LEU A 135 -0.20 -4.97 -3.28
N ILE A 136 0.23 -4.02 -4.09
CA ILE A 136 1.12 -4.28 -5.23
C ILE A 136 2.38 -3.46 -5.03
N PHE A 137 3.52 -4.14 -5.06
CA PHE A 137 4.82 -3.53 -4.98
C PHE A 137 5.52 -3.63 -6.32
N ASN A 138 6.31 -2.61 -6.64
CA ASN A 138 7.30 -2.65 -7.70
C ASN A 138 8.69 -2.71 -7.07
N HIS A 139 9.45 -3.75 -7.42
CA HIS A 139 10.86 -3.91 -7.09
C HIS A 139 11.69 -3.35 -8.22
N ILE A 140 12.42 -2.29 -7.94
CA ILE A 140 13.16 -1.51 -8.91
C ILE A 140 14.63 -1.58 -8.54
N ASP A 141 15.50 -1.98 -9.48
CA ASP A 141 16.95 -1.84 -9.35
C ASP A 141 17.48 -1.00 -10.51
N GLN A 142 18.27 0.02 -10.19
CA GLN A 142 18.84 0.99 -11.12
C GLN A 142 20.32 1.20 -10.82
N GLU A 143 21.09 1.48 -11.86
CA GLU A 143 22.47 1.96 -11.75
C GLU A 143 22.59 3.34 -12.41
N TYR A 144 23.46 4.16 -11.85
CA TYR A 144 23.76 5.52 -12.29
C TYR A 144 25.23 5.61 -12.72
N ASP A 145 25.46 6.13 -13.94
CA ASP A 145 26.78 6.51 -14.42
C ASP A 145 26.72 7.97 -14.92
N GLY A 146 26.97 8.90 -14.00
CA GLY A 146 26.69 10.32 -14.23
C GLY A 146 25.19 10.57 -14.44
N ASP A 147 24.83 11.11 -15.59
CA ASP A 147 23.43 11.37 -15.96
C ASP A 147 22.72 10.15 -16.60
N ILE A 148 23.45 9.05 -16.84
CA ILE A 148 22.90 7.85 -17.48
C ILE A 148 22.26 6.97 -16.42
N VAL A 149 20.99 6.62 -16.63
CA VAL A 149 20.23 5.70 -15.77
C VAL A 149 20.03 4.38 -16.50
N THR A 150 20.48 3.28 -15.91
CA THR A 150 20.22 1.91 -16.40
C THR A 150 19.22 1.21 -15.49
N MET A 151 18.08 0.78 -16.04
CA MET A 151 17.08 -0.03 -15.31
C MET A 151 17.47 -1.50 -15.39
N ASN A 152 18.03 -2.03 -14.31
CA ASN A 152 18.46 -3.42 -14.22
C ASN A 152 17.29 -4.36 -13.91
N LYS A 153 16.32 -3.88 -13.12
CA LYS A 153 15.19 -4.69 -12.67
C LYS A 153 13.93 -3.86 -12.45
N SER A 154 12.78 -4.42 -12.82
CA SER A 154 11.43 -3.91 -12.51
C SER A 154 10.49 -5.11 -12.42
N GLU A 155 10.14 -5.53 -11.21
CA GLU A 155 9.32 -6.72 -10.94
C GLU A 155 8.14 -6.38 -10.03
N LEU A 156 6.94 -6.87 -10.37
CA LEU A 156 5.76 -6.68 -9.54
C LEU A 156 5.55 -7.85 -8.58
N ASP A 157 5.39 -7.52 -7.30
CA ASP A 157 4.96 -8.46 -6.27
C ASP A 157 3.54 -8.12 -5.76
N TYR A 158 2.77 -9.16 -5.50
CA TYR A 158 1.35 -9.06 -5.13
C TYR A 158 1.13 -9.70 -3.77
N TYR A 159 0.66 -8.90 -2.82
CA TYR A 159 0.34 -9.36 -1.48
C TYR A 159 -1.17 -9.33 -1.30
N ARG A 160 -1.80 -10.51 -1.39
CA ARG A 160 -3.21 -10.72 -1.05
C ARG A 160 -3.35 -11.03 0.42
N TYR A 161 -4.32 -10.39 1.06
CA TYR A 161 -4.67 -10.65 2.44
C TYR A 161 -6.18 -10.77 2.60
N GLU A 162 -6.63 -11.64 3.48
CA GLU A 162 -8.00 -11.65 4.02
C GLU A 162 -7.86 -11.52 5.53
N ASP A 163 -8.74 -10.73 6.15
CA ASP A 163 -8.65 -10.35 7.57
C ASP A 163 -7.25 -9.87 7.98
N TRP A 164 -6.56 -9.16 7.07
CA TRP A 164 -5.21 -8.63 7.28
C TRP A 164 -4.13 -9.69 7.55
N LYS A 165 -4.36 -10.95 7.14
CA LYS A 165 -3.38 -12.05 7.16
C LYS A 165 -2.98 -12.42 5.73
N LEU A 166 -1.70 -12.64 5.47
CA LEU A 166 -1.16 -12.93 4.13
C LEU A 166 -1.54 -14.34 3.64
N ILE A 167 -2.18 -14.47 2.46
CA ILE A 167 -2.86 -15.73 2.04
C ILE A 167 -2.19 -16.44 0.86
N LYS A 168 -0.88 -16.24 0.63
CA LYS A 168 -0.05 -17.03 -0.32
C LYS A 168 -0.27 -16.72 -1.82
N ARG A 169 0.83 -16.81 -2.57
CA ARG A 169 0.94 -16.58 -4.02
C ARG A 169 0.09 -17.61 -4.79
N THR A 170 -0.95 -17.18 -5.50
CA THR A 170 -1.72 -18.04 -6.42
C THR A 170 -1.16 -17.84 -7.83
N THR A 171 -0.60 -18.89 -8.43
CA THR A 171 -0.21 -18.87 -9.85
C THR A 171 -1.46 -19.06 -10.71
N ILE A 172 -1.84 -18.03 -11.47
CA ILE A 172 -2.99 -18.09 -12.36
C ILE A 172 -2.46 -18.28 -13.79
N PRO A 173 -2.81 -19.37 -14.48
CA PRO A 173 -2.41 -19.56 -15.87
C PRO A 173 -3.14 -18.53 -16.74
N ILE A 174 -2.40 -17.77 -17.53
CA ILE A 174 -2.94 -16.74 -18.43
C ILE A 174 -2.75 -17.19 -19.87
N ASP A 175 -3.82 -17.07 -20.65
CA ASP A 175 -3.79 -17.39 -22.07
C ASP A 175 -3.12 -16.26 -22.86
N THR A 176 -1.85 -16.45 -23.24
CA THR A 176 -1.05 -15.45 -23.96
C THR A 176 -1.49 -15.22 -25.42
N ARG A 177 -2.48 -15.97 -25.93
CA ARG A 177 -3.12 -15.70 -27.23
C ARG A 177 -4.04 -14.46 -27.17
N ARG A 178 -4.34 -13.99 -25.97
CA ARG A 178 -5.01 -12.71 -25.72
C ARG A 178 -4.10 -11.55 -26.09
N LYS A 179 -4.65 -10.54 -26.78
CA LYS A 179 -3.87 -9.37 -27.19
C LYS A 179 -3.47 -8.52 -25.99
N TYR A 180 -4.36 -8.43 -24.99
CA TYR A 180 -4.20 -7.62 -23.80
C TYR A 180 -4.18 -8.48 -22.53
N PHE A 181 -3.45 -9.60 -22.58
CA PHE A 181 -3.32 -10.52 -21.45
C PHE A 181 -2.74 -9.84 -20.20
N LEU A 182 -1.94 -8.77 -20.37
CA LEU A 182 -1.41 -7.95 -19.28
C LEU A 182 -2.50 -7.32 -18.41
N GLY A 183 -3.70 -7.07 -18.94
CA GLY A 183 -4.85 -6.61 -18.15
C GLY A 183 -5.29 -7.61 -17.06
N SER A 184 -4.86 -8.87 -17.17
CA SER A 184 -5.07 -9.92 -16.16
C SER A 184 -3.79 -10.34 -15.41
N ASN A 185 -2.62 -9.91 -15.87
CA ASN A 185 -1.32 -10.35 -15.33
C ASN A 185 -0.56 -9.26 -14.59
N SER A 186 -0.92 -8.00 -14.79
CA SER A 186 -0.10 -6.86 -14.37
C SER A 186 -0.98 -5.68 -14.00
N PHE A 187 -0.48 -4.84 -13.10
CA PHE A 187 -1.13 -3.56 -12.83
C PHE A 187 -0.89 -2.63 -14.02
N LEU A 188 -1.95 -2.05 -14.56
CA LEU A 188 -1.86 -1.08 -15.63
C LEU A 188 -1.87 0.32 -15.01
N THR A 189 -0.73 1.01 -15.05
CA THR A 189 -0.64 2.37 -14.49
C THR A 189 -1.50 3.34 -15.28
N ARG A 190 -1.82 4.50 -14.70
CA ARG A 190 -2.62 5.53 -15.36
C ARG A 190 -1.96 5.99 -16.66
N GLU A 191 -0.65 6.17 -16.67
CA GLU A 191 0.13 6.60 -17.84
C GLU A 191 0.06 5.55 -18.96
N GLN A 192 0.18 4.26 -18.61
CA GLN A 192 0.02 3.17 -19.56
C GLN A 192 -1.39 3.15 -20.14
N LEU A 193 -2.41 3.29 -19.29
CA LEU A 193 -3.80 3.31 -19.75
C LEU A 193 -4.09 4.51 -20.67
N LEU A 194 -3.52 5.69 -20.39
CA LEU A 194 -3.67 6.87 -21.24
C LEU A 194 -2.94 6.76 -22.59
N SER A 195 -2.03 5.80 -22.75
CA SER A 195 -1.41 5.51 -24.05
C SER A 195 -2.31 4.71 -25.00
N TYR A 196 -3.37 4.09 -24.48
CA TYR A 196 -4.36 3.35 -25.28
C TYR A 196 -5.51 4.26 -25.72
N SER A 197 -6.04 4.00 -26.91
CA SER A 197 -7.29 4.63 -27.33
C SER A 197 -8.48 4.14 -26.48
N ILE A 198 -9.57 4.92 -26.43
CA ILE A 198 -10.80 4.53 -25.72
C ILE A 198 -11.34 3.17 -26.23
N GLU A 199 -11.23 2.90 -27.53
CA GLU A 199 -11.63 1.60 -28.09
C GLU A 199 -10.76 0.47 -27.57
N GLU A 200 -9.45 0.68 -27.46
CA GLU A 200 -8.53 -0.32 -26.92
C GLU A 200 -8.73 -0.55 -25.43
N LEU A 201 -8.98 0.50 -24.64
CA LEU A 201 -9.35 0.39 -23.23
C LEU A 201 -10.61 -0.45 -23.06
N SER A 202 -11.63 -0.21 -23.89
CA SER A 202 -12.83 -1.04 -23.96
C SER A 202 -12.50 -2.49 -24.32
N ILE A 203 -11.59 -2.74 -25.26
CA ILE A 203 -11.16 -4.11 -25.58
C ILE A 203 -10.44 -4.75 -24.39
N ILE A 204 -9.49 -4.07 -23.74
CA ILE A 204 -8.76 -4.56 -22.57
C ILE A 204 -9.74 -4.98 -21.47
N ARG A 205 -10.64 -4.08 -21.09
CA ARG A 205 -11.67 -4.32 -20.08
C ARG A 205 -12.53 -5.52 -20.42
N ASN A 206 -13.04 -5.61 -21.65
CA ASN A 206 -13.89 -6.72 -22.05
C ASN A 206 -13.10 -8.02 -22.27
N GLU A 207 -11.82 -7.98 -22.63
CA GLU A 207 -10.98 -9.17 -22.77
C GLU A 207 -10.79 -9.87 -21.43
N ILE A 208 -10.68 -9.11 -20.33
CA ILE A 208 -10.69 -9.64 -18.96
C ILE A 208 -11.96 -10.47 -18.74
N PHE A 209 -13.16 -9.90 -18.93
CA PHE A 209 -14.41 -10.65 -18.79
C PHE A 209 -14.50 -11.87 -19.73
N ALA A 210 -14.06 -11.71 -20.98
CA ALA A 210 -14.06 -12.78 -21.97
C ALA A 210 -13.18 -13.96 -21.54
N SER A 211 -12.03 -13.69 -20.91
CA SER A 211 -11.10 -14.71 -20.45
C SER A 211 -11.67 -15.62 -19.34
N HIS A 212 -12.64 -15.10 -18.58
CA HIS A 212 -13.40 -15.87 -17.59
C HIS A 212 -14.67 -16.52 -18.18
N GLY A 213 -14.86 -16.45 -19.50
CA GLY A 213 -15.98 -17.07 -20.19
C GLY A 213 -17.29 -16.29 -20.11
N TYR A 214 -17.24 -14.97 -19.88
CA TYR A 214 -18.45 -14.14 -19.81
C TYR A 214 -19.23 -14.12 -21.13
N ILE A 215 -20.55 -14.34 -21.06
CA ILE A 215 -21.45 -14.28 -22.20
C ILE A 215 -21.89 -12.82 -22.44
N PHE A 216 -21.29 -12.18 -23.46
CA PHE A 216 -21.63 -10.80 -23.79
C PHE A 216 -23.07 -10.63 -24.32
N LYS A 217 -23.80 -9.70 -23.71
CA LYS A 217 -25.12 -9.23 -24.18
C LYS A 217 -25.02 -8.25 -25.36
N SER A 218 -23.94 -7.47 -25.42
CA SER A 218 -23.70 -6.53 -26.53
C SER A 218 -23.27 -7.28 -27.79
N ASN A 219 -23.96 -7.01 -28.91
CA ASN A 219 -23.62 -7.59 -30.22
C ASN A 219 -22.21 -7.24 -30.68
N LYS A 220 -21.68 -6.07 -30.30
CA LYS A 220 -20.29 -5.65 -30.59
C LYS A 220 -19.31 -6.63 -29.97
N TRP A 221 -19.39 -6.81 -28.65
CA TRP A 221 -18.45 -7.66 -27.90
C TRP A 221 -18.62 -9.13 -28.21
N LYS A 222 -19.87 -9.58 -28.38
CA LYS A 222 -20.16 -10.94 -28.84
C LYS A 222 -19.48 -11.22 -30.18
N SER A 223 -19.69 -10.37 -31.18
CA SER A 223 -19.09 -10.53 -32.52
C SER A 223 -17.56 -10.40 -32.51
N TYR A 224 -17.01 -9.56 -31.62
CA TYR A 224 -15.57 -9.37 -31.49
C TYR A 224 -14.89 -10.61 -30.89
N PHE A 225 -15.38 -11.11 -29.75
CA PHE A 225 -14.73 -12.21 -29.02
C PHE A 225 -15.03 -13.59 -29.61
N LEU A 226 -16.18 -13.80 -30.28
CA LEU A 226 -16.44 -15.06 -30.99
C LEU A 226 -15.43 -15.37 -32.11
N LYS A 227 -14.69 -14.36 -32.58
CA LYS A 227 -13.60 -14.54 -33.56
C LYS A 227 -12.26 -14.91 -32.93
N LYS A 228 -12.20 -15.08 -31.60
CA LYS A 228 -10.97 -15.40 -30.87
C LYS A 228 -10.98 -16.87 -30.50
N ASP A 229 -9.99 -17.63 -30.97
CA ASP A 229 -9.92 -19.08 -30.76
C ASP A 229 -9.80 -19.50 -29.29
N TRP A 230 -9.36 -18.60 -28.42
CA TRP A 230 -9.27 -18.81 -26.97
C TRP A 230 -10.58 -18.53 -26.21
N TYR A 231 -11.52 -17.79 -26.80
CA TYR A 231 -12.74 -17.37 -26.11
C TYR A 231 -13.79 -18.48 -26.09
N LYS A 232 -14.21 -18.87 -24.88
CA LYS A 232 -15.24 -19.88 -24.65
C LYS A 232 -16.36 -19.28 -23.78
N PRO A 233 -17.50 -18.84 -24.37
CA PRO A 233 -18.62 -18.32 -23.61
C PRO A 233 -19.26 -19.42 -22.76
N MET A 234 -19.31 -19.24 -21.44
CA MET A 234 -19.78 -20.25 -20.48
C MET A 234 -20.73 -19.68 -19.41
N TYR A 235 -20.50 -18.45 -18.95
CA TYR A 235 -21.18 -17.92 -17.76
C TYR A 235 -21.84 -16.57 -18.03
N SER A 236 -23.03 -16.36 -17.48
CA SER A 236 -23.73 -15.08 -17.52
C SER A 236 -23.21 -14.05 -16.52
N ASN A 237 -22.40 -14.48 -15.55
CA ASN A 237 -21.71 -13.63 -14.58
C ASN A 237 -20.35 -14.26 -14.26
N VAL A 238 -19.31 -13.42 -14.17
CA VAL A 238 -17.93 -13.85 -13.86
C VAL A 238 -17.28 -12.96 -12.79
N ILE A 239 -18.03 -12.04 -12.17
CA ILE A 239 -17.48 -11.02 -11.25
C ILE A 239 -16.69 -11.66 -10.10
N ASP A 240 -17.20 -12.76 -9.54
CA ASP A 240 -16.56 -13.45 -8.43
C ASP A 240 -15.31 -14.25 -8.87
N SER A 241 -15.22 -14.58 -10.16
CA SER A 241 -14.05 -15.23 -10.75
C SER A 241 -12.92 -14.26 -11.08
N LEU A 242 -13.23 -12.95 -11.17
CA LEU A 242 -12.23 -11.93 -11.45
C LEU A 242 -11.22 -11.85 -10.31
N THR A 243 -9.96 -11.88 -10.69
CA THR A 243 -8.85 -11.59 -9.77
C THR A 243 -8.92 -10.14 -9.30
N LEU A 244 -8.26 -9.85 -8.18
CA LEU A 244 -8.20 -8.48 -7.69
C LEU A 244 -7.51 -7.56 -8.69
N ILE A 245 -6.42 -7.98 -9.33
CA ILE A 245 -5.72 -7.17 -10.34
C ILE A 245 -6.62 -6.82 -11.53
N GLU A 246 -7.44 -7.76 -11.98
CA GLU A 246 -8.43 -7.53 -13.02
C GLU A 246 -9.48 -6.52 -12.59
N LYS A 247 -10.01 -6.63 -11.35
CA LYS A 247 -10.98 -5.67 -10.81
C LYS A 247 -10.40 -4.26 -10.75
N VAL A 248 -9.14 -4.12 -10.32
CA VAL A 248 -8.42 -2.85 -10.27
C VAL A 248 -8.27 -2.25 -11.66
N ASN A 249 -7.74 -3.01 -12.60
CA ASN A 249 -7.56 -2.54 -13.98
C ASN A 249 -8.90 -2.17 -14.63
N ILE A 250 -9.96 -2.96 -14.42
CA ILE A 250 -11.31 -2.64 -14.89
C ILE A 250 -11.79 -1.29 -14.33
N SER A 251 -11.59 -1.04 -13.03
CA SER A 251 -12.01 0.22 -12.39
C SER A 251 -11.27 1.42 -12.98
N SER A 252 -9.94 1.34 -13.08
CA SER A 252 -9.08 2.38 -13.65
C SER A 252 -9.45 2.69 -15.10
N ILE A 253 -9.73 1.66 -15.90
CA ILE A 253 -10.20 1.80 -17.28
C ILE A 253 -11.54 2.53 -17.33
N LEU A 254 -12.52 2.11 -16.51
CA LEU A 254 -13.85 2.74 -16.47
C LEU A 254 -13.78 4.22 -16.07
N GLU A 255 -12.84 4.61 -15.19
CA GLU A 255 -12.62 6.01 -14.85
C GLU A 255 -12.12 6.85 -16.01
N ILE A 256 -11.24 6.28 -16.85
CA ILE A 256 -10.71 6.96 -18.03
C ILE A 256 -11.79 7.04 -19.12
N GLU A 257 -12.57 5.97 -19.33
CA GLU A 257 -13.67 5.93 -20.31
C GLU A 257 -14.80 6.92 -20.03
N ARG A 258 -14.94 7.42 -18.79
CA ARG A 258 -15.98 8.37 -18.39
C ARG A 258 -15.63 9.85 -18.65
N LYS A 259 -14.38 10.15 -18.97
CA LYS A 259 -13.91 11.52 -19.26
C LYS A 259 -14.02 11.82 -20.75
#